data_AF-A0A1G4FNK9-F1
#
_entry.id   AF-A0A1G4FNK9-F1
#
_cell.length_a   1.000
_cell.length_b   1.000
_cell.length_c   1.000
_cell.angle_alpha   90.00
_cell.angle_beta   90.00
_cell.angle_gamma   90.00
#
_symmetry.space_group_name_H-M   'P 1'
#
loop_
_entity.id
_entity.type
_entity.pdbx_description
1 polymer ?
#
loop_
_entity_poly.entity_id
_entity_poly.type
_entity_poly.pdbx_seq_one_letter_code
_entity_poly.pdbx_strand_id
1 'polypeptide(L)' 'MRIIKFNPYTRFKDEELIRKFFDETENLKYLVSLGCEEDYRDGIMRVNNLIIEIKRRNLKADKRESMMKIIKK' A
#
# COMPACT_ATOMS: atom_id res chain seq x y z
N MET A 1 16.08 -15.07 -13.13
CA MET A 1 15.85 -15.38 -11.70
C MET A 1 14.82 -14.37 -11.16
N ARG A 2 13.51 -14.68 -11.17
CA ARG A 2 12.51 -13.81 -10.53
C ARG A 2 12.59 -14.06 -9.03
N ILE A 3 13.50 -13.38 -8.36
CA ILE A 3 13.50 -13.31 -6.89
C ILE A 3 12.22 -12.53 -6.55
N ILE A 4 11.12 -13.24 -6.33
CA ILE A 4 9.99 -12.68 -5.59
C ILE A 4 10.55 -12.46 -4.19
N LYS A 5 11.20 -11.31 -3.98
CA LYS A 5 11.68 -10.90 -2.67
C LYS A 5 10.51 -11.08 -1.71
N PHE A 6 10.77 -11.73 -0.58
CA PHE A 6 9.80 -11.93 0.48
C PHE A 6 9.02 -10.63 0.71
N ASN A 7 7.74 -10.62 0.35
CA ASN A 7 6.93 -9.42 0.48
C ASN A 7 6.71 -9.18 1.98
N PRO A 8 7.18 -8.05 2.55
CA PRO A 8 7.08 -7.80 3.99
C PRO A 8 5.63 -7.76 4.47
N TYR A 9 4.69 -7.54 3.56
CA TYR A 9 3.26 -7.44 3.86
C TYR A 9 2.50 -8.76 3.79
N THR A 10 3.19 -9.89 3.57
CA THR A 10 2.56 -11.22 3.57
C THR A 10 1.82 -11.56 4.87
N ARG A 11 2.22 -10.98 6.01
CA ARG A 11 1.61 -11.22 7.32
C ARG A 11 0.42 -10.32 7.64
N PHE A 12 0.18 -9.27 6.86
CA PHE A 12 -0.91 -8.33 7.10
C PHE A 12 -2.25 -9.00 6.79
N LYS A 13 -3.29 -8.68 7.55
CA LYS A 13 -4.67 -9.01 7.17
C LYS A 13 -5.09 -8.16 5.97
N ASP A 14 -6.10 -8.62 5.23
CA ASP A 14 -6.54 -7.95 4.00
C ASP A 14 -6.96 -6.49 4.26
N GLU A 15 -7.69 -6.22 5.34
CA GLU A 15 -8.09 -4.86 5.72
C GLU A 15 -6.88 -3.98 6.07
N GLU A 16 -5.91 -4.52 6.81
CA GLU A 16 -4.69 -3.81 7.19
C GLU A 16 -3.83 -3.50 5.97
N LEU A 17 -3.75 -4.44 5.03
CA LEU A 17 -3.01 -4.30 3.78
C LEU A 17 -3.59 -3.16 2.92
N ILE A 18 -4.92 -3.12 2.80
CA ILE A 18 -5.62 -2.08 2.04
C ILE A 18 -5.50 -0.72 2.73
N ARG A 19 -5.63 -0.66 4.06
CA ARG A 19 -5.41 0.57 4.82
C ARG A 19 -3.98 1.10 4.64
N LYS A 20 -2.98 0.24 4.81
CA LYS A 20 -1.57 0.61 4.67
C LYS A 20 -1.25 1.09 3.25
N PHE A 21 -1.87 0.48 2.23
CA PHE A 21 -1.77 0.95 0.85
C PHE A 21 -2.26 2.40 0.70
N PHE A 22 -3.45 2.73 1.24
CA PHE A 22 -3.94 4.10 1.18
C PHE A 22 -3.06 5.08 1.96
N ASP A 23 -2.65 4.72 3.18
CA ASP A 23 -1.78 5.56 4.02
C ASP A 23 -0.45 5.89 3.31
N GLU A 24 0.23 4.88 2.74
CA GLU A 24 1.49 5.10 2.02
C GLU A 24 1.29 5.90 0.73
N THR A 25 0.17 5.73 0.01
CA THR A 25 -0.12 6.55 -1.18
C THR A 25 -0.41 8.02 -0.85
N GLU A 26 -1.08 8.32 0.26
CA GLU A 26 -1.23 9.71 0.73
C GLU A 26 0.12 10.29 1.18
N ASN A 27 0.94 9.49 1.89
CA ASN A 27 2.29 9.89 2.27
C ASN A 27 3.17 10.22 1.05
N LEU A 28 3.07 9.45 -0.04
CA LEU A 28 3.78 9.76 -1.29
C LEU A 28 3.39 11.13 -1.86
N LYS A 29 2.11 11.50 -1.84
CA LYS A 29 1.68 12.83 -2.31
C LYS A 29 2.31 13.94 -1.47
N TYR A 30 2.38 13.73 -0.16
CA TYR A 30 3.02 14.67 0.76
C TYR A 30 4.52 14.79 0.47
N LEU A 31 5.23 13.67 0.29
CA LEU A 31 6.66 13.67 -0.02
C LEU A 31 7.00 14.36 -1.35
N VAL A 32 6.15 14.21 -2.38
CA VAL A 32 6.28 14.97 -3.64
C VAL A 32 6.17 16.47 -3.37
N SER A 33 5.21 16.88 -2.54
CA SER A 33 5.01 18.31 -2.24
C SER A 33 6.17 18.94 -1.48
N LEU A 34 6.95 18.13 -0.75
CA LEU A 34 8.13 18.57 -0.01
C LEU A 34 9.44 18.48 -0.81
N GLY A 35 9.44 17.85 -1.99
CA GLY A 35 10.65 17.62 -2.78
C GLY A 35 11.63 16.61 -2.17
N CYS A 36 11.17 15.76 -1.25
CA CYS A 36 11.99 14.74 -0.60
C CYS A 36 12.17 13.51 -1.50
N GLU A 37 13.06 13.60 -2.49
CA GLU A 37 13.20 12.56 -3.53
C GLU A 37 13.61 11.17 -3.00
N GLU A 38 14.50 11.09 -2.01
CA GLU A 38 14.96 9.81 -1.46
C GLU A 38 13.82 9.10 -0.73
N ASP A 39 13.15 9.79 0.20
CA ASP A 39 12.00 9.26 0.93
C ASP A 39 10.85 8.88 -0.02
N TYR A 40 10.68 9.65 -1.10
CA TYR A 40 9.69 9.37 -2.14
C TYR A 40 9.99 8.05 -2.87
N ARG A 41 11.26 7.81 -3.24
CA ARG A 41 11.68 6.55 -3.88
C ARG A 41 11.45 5.35 -2.95
N ASP A 42 11.77 5.48 -1.67
CA ASP A 42 11.52 4.44 -0.68
C ASP A 42 10.02 4.18 -0.49
N GLY A 43 9.21 5.25 -0.46
CA GLY A 43 7.77 5.16 -0.44
C GLY A 43 7.20 4.43 -1.65
N ILE A 44 7.72 4.68 -2.85
CA ILE A 44 7.30 3.97 -4.08
C ILE A 44 7.58 2.47 -3.93
N MET A 45 8.75 2.10 -3.40
CA MET A 45 9.07 0.69 -3.20
C MET A 45 8.11 0.03 -2.20
N ARG A 46 7.74 0.73 -1.13
CA ARG A 46 6.72 0.26 -0.16
C ARG A 46 5.36 0.07 -0.83
N VAL A 47 4.87 1.06 -1.58
CA VAL A 47 3.59 0.99 -2.30
C VAL A 47 3.59 -0.13 -3.34
N ASN A 48 4.68 -0.33 -4.08
CA ASN A 48 4.79 -1.42 -5.05
C ASN A 48 4.66 -2.79 -4.39
N ASN A 49 5.31 -3.00 -3.25
CA ASN A 49 5.17 -4.24 -2.49
C ASN A 49 3.72 -4.44 -2.00
N LEU A 50 3.05 -3.38 -1.55
CA LEU A 50 1.62 -3.45 -1.18
C LEU A 50 0.73 -3.82 -2.37
N ILE A 51 0.95 -3.21 -3.55
CA ILE A 51 0.21 -3.51 -4.79
C ILE A 51 0.40 -4.97 -5.20
N ILE A 52 1.64 -5.49 -5.15
CA ILE A 52 1.93 -6.88 -5.49
C ILE A 52 1.14 -7.82 -4.56
N GLU A 53 1.11 -7.54 -3.26
CA GLU A 53 0.39 -8.36 -2.29
C GLU A 53 -1.12 -8.30 -2.48
N ILE A 54 -1.68 -7.11 -2.70
CA ILE A 54 -3.10 -6.87 -2.98
C ILE A 54 -3.53 -7.66 -4.23
N LYS A 55 -2.75 -7.57 -5.31
CA LYS A 55 -3.01 -8.32 -6.55
C LYS A 55 -2.87 -9.82 -6.34
N ARG A 56 -1.86 -10.28 -5.61
CA ARG A 56 -1.64 -11.70 -5.29
C ARG A 56 -2.84 -12.32 -4.57
N ARG A 57 -3.51 -11.55 -3.72
CA ARG A 57 -4.71 -11.97 -2.95
C ARG A 57 -6.03 -11.71 -3.67
N ASN A 58 -6.00 -11.17 -4.89
CA ASN A 58 -7.19 -10.74 -5.64
C ASN A 58 -8.09 -9.76 -4.85
N LEU A 59 -7.49 -8.90 -4.03
CA LEU A 59 -8.24 -7.89 -3.27
C LEU A 59 -8.56 -6.68 -4.14
N LYS A 60 -9.75 -6.11 -3.94
CA LYS A 60 -10.12 -4.82 -4.52
C LYS A 60 -9.68 -3.69 -3.59
N ALA A 61 -8.80 -2.82 -4.07
CA ALA A 61 -8.45 -1.57 -3.40
C ALA A 61 -9.38 -0.44 -3.84
N ASP A 62 -10.69 -0.60 -3.65
CA ASP A 62 -11.65 0.49 -3.87
C ASP A 62 -11.70 1.36 -2.61
N LYS A 63 -11.28 2.64 -2.73
CA LYS A 63 -11.23 3.59 -1.61
C LYS A 63 -12.60 3.77 -0.97
N ARG A 64 -13.70 3.74 -1.74
CA ARG A 64 -15.06 3.92 -1.21
C ARG A 64 -15.54 2.70 -0.43
N GLU A 65 -15.33 1.50 -0.98
CA GLU A 65 -15.74 0.25 -0.35
C GLU A 65 -14.91 -0.05 0.92
N SER A 66 -13.61 0.28 0.88
CA SER A 66 -12.70 0.12 2.03
C SER A 66 -13.04 1.07 3.18
N MET A 67 -13.35 2.34 2.88
CA MET A 67 -13.80 3.30 3.91
C MET A 67 -15.16 2.90 4.51
N MET A 68 -16.10 2.40 3.71
CA MET A 68 -17.41 1.94 4.21
C MET A 68 -17.30 0.74 5.17
N LYS A 69 -16.34 -0.16 4.97
CA LYS A 69 -16.10 -1.27 5.92
C LYS A 69 -15.50 -0.80 7.24
N ILE A 70 -14.69 0.26 7.23
CA ILE A 70 -14.07 0.83 8.44
C ILE A 70 -15.08 1.62 9.28
N ILE A 71 -16.00 2.36 8.64
CA ILE A 71 -16.99 3.21 9.34
C ILE A 71 -18.11 2.37 9.99
N LYS A 72 -18.35 1.13 9.54
CA LYS A 72 -19.38 0.24 10.10
C LYS A 72 -18.98 -0.50 11.38
N LYS A 73 -17.94 -0.04 12.10
CA LYS A 73 -17.46 -0.67 13.33
C LYS A 73 -17.79 0.16 14.57
#